data_AF-L8GPS9-F1
#
_entry.id   AF-L8GPS9-F1
#
_cell.length_a   1.000
_cell.length_b   1.000
_cell.length_c   1.000
_cell.angle_alpha   90.00
_cell.angle_beta   90.00
_cell.angle_gamma   90.00
#
_symmetry.space_group_name_H-M   'P 1'
#
loop_
_entity.id
_entity.type
_entity.pdbx_description
1 polymer ?
#
loop_
_entity_poly.entity_id
_entity_poly.type
_entity_poly.pdbx_seq_one_letter_code
_entity_poly.pdbx_strand_id
1 'polypeptide(L)'
;MEATVAANMRKRKQTLMGQAFSLAGIRVLPYPGNRLLLVLGSSYQGQYFDKRYHIWLETDKGATNKLRVFKHTVPYFIPIKQLEEQHLAKNIRYFVRAVSLYMNAFVARRGQVVELNRQADIESVETSAAFDYVCFSFASGQHGQVQVNLKFDLMRTRPSEVEATFMTPLKTRNKSVRESEARERREWKQRVEALMRSHPLVEAYTQLFALVPDTSVLY
;
A
#
# COMPACT_ATOMS: atom_id res chain seq x y z
N MET A 1 -9.50 18.67 -46.21
CA MET A 1 -9.60 19.40 -44.93
C MET A 1 -9.91 18.47 -43.75
N GLU A 2 -10.90 17.59 -43.87
CA GLU A 2 -11.33 16.69 -42.77
C GLU A 2 -10.25 15.70 -42.29
N ALA A 3 -9.46 15.13 -43.20
CA ALA A 3 -8.38 14.20 -42.84
C ALA A 3 -7.29 14.85 -41.96
N THR A 4 -6.99 16.12 -42.20
CA THR A 4 -6.00 16.91 -41.44
C THR A 4 -6.52 17.24 -40.05
N VAL A 5 -7.81 17.56 -39.93
CA VAL A 5 -8.48 17.81 -38.64
C VAL A 5 -8.55 16.54 -37.79
N ALA A 6 -8.90 15.39 -38.39
CA ALA A 6 -8.92 14.10 -37.72
C ALA A 6 -7.53 13.66 -37.24
N ALA A 7 -6.48 13.86 -38.05
CA ALA A 7 -5.11 13.56 -37.67
C ALA A 7 -4.63 14.43 -36.49
N ASN A 8 -4.94 15.73 -36.50
CA ASN A 8 -4.61 16.65 -35.42
C ASN A 8 -5.36 16.33 -34.11
N MET A 9 -6.64 15.95 -34.20
CA MET A 9 -7.43 15.47 -33.06
C MET A 9 -6.86 14.18 -32.46
N ARG A 10 -6.42 13.24 -33.30
CA ARG A 10 -5.79 11.97 -32.86
C ARG A 10 -4.45 12.21 -32.16
N LYS A 11 -3.62 13.13 -32.69
CA LYS A 11 -2.34 13.54 -32.09
C LYS A 11 -2.55 14.22 -30.74
N ARG A 12 -3.49 15.17 -30.63
CA ARG A 12 -3.88 15.79 -29.34
C ARG A 12 -4.36 14.75 -28.32
N LYS A 13 -5.21 13.80 -28.73
CA LYS A 13 -5.71 12.73 -27.86
C LYS A 13 -4.57 11.83 -27.35
N GLN A 14 -3.58 11.51 -28.18
CA GLN A 14 -2.39 10.75 -27.77
C GLN A 14 -1.50 11.54 -26.81
N THR A 15 -1.26 12.84 -27.07
CA THR A 15 -0.46 13.70 -26.18
C THR A 15 -1.13 13.87 -24.81
N LEU A 16 -2.43 14.18 -24.77
CA LEU A 16 -3.19 14.29 -23.53
C LEU A 16 -3.20 12.97 -22.75
N MET A 17 -3.27 11.84 -23.45
CA MET A 17 -3.24 10.52 -22.84
C MET A 17 -1.84 10.20 -22.28
N GLY A 18 -0.77 10.58 -22.97
CA GLY A 18 0.59 10.49 -22.44
C GLY A 18 0.82 11.37 -21.20
N GLN A 19 0.27 12.59 -21.20
CA GLN A 19 0.30 13.49 -20.04
C GLN A 19 -0.49 12.95 -18.84
N ALA A 20 -1.70 12.45 -19.08
CA ALA A 20 -2.54 11.86 -18.04
C ALA A 20 -1.88 10.63 -17.38
N PHE A 21 -1.22 9.77 -18.17
CA PHE A 21 -0.45 8.65 -17.62
C PHE A 21 0.75 9.13 -16.82
N SER A 22 1.47 10.17 -17.29
CA SER A 22 2.62 10.71 -16.57
C SER A 22 2.26 11.26 -15.18
N LEU A 23 1.08 11.88 -15.04
CA LEU A 23 0.56 12.35 -13.75
C LEU A 23 0.24 11.20 -12.79
N ALA A 24 -0.13 10.03 -13.32
CA ALA A 24 -0.34 8.80 -12.53
C ALA A 24 0.96 8.03 -12.25
N GLY A 25 2.14 8.61 -12.55
CA GLY A 25 3.43 7.96 -12.40
C GLY A 25 3.76 6.94 -13.49
N ILE A 26 3.00 6.92 -14.60
CA ILE A 26 3.10 5.89 -15.63
C ILE A 26 3.57 6.52 -16.94
N ARG A 27 4.63 6.00 -17.53
CA ARG A 27 5.09 6.44 -18.85
C ARG A 27 4.83 5.35 -19.87
N VAL A 28 4.26 5.73 -21.00
CA VAL A 28 4.07 4.84 -22.16
C VAL A 28 5.15 5.16 -23.17
N LEU A 29 6.01 4.19 -23.46
CA LEU A 29 7.12 4.33 -24.40
C LEU A 29 6.93 3.36 -25.58
N PRO A 30 7.31 3.75 -26.81
CA PRO A 30 7.38 2.81 -27.91
C PRO A 30 8.45 1.75 -27.63
N TYR A 31 8.21 0.51 -28.06
CA TYR A 31 9.16 -0.59 -27.98
C TYR A 31 9.28 -1.30 -29.34
N PRO A 32 10.47 -1.80 -29.74
CA PRO A 32 10.66 -2.39 -31.05
C PRO A 32 9.66 -3.52 -31.38
N GLY A 33 9.21 -3.59 -32.63
CA GLY A 33 8.37 -4.69 -33.12
C GLY A 33 6.88 -4.59 -32.77
N ASN A 34 6.23 -3.45 -33.04
CA ASN A 34 4.81 -3.18 -32.74
C ASN A 34 4.43 -3.42 -31.26
N ARG A 35 5.32 -3.01 -30.37
CA ARG A 35 5.23 -3.21 -28.92
C ARG A 35 5.21 -1.89 -28.17
N LEU A 36 4.72 -1.94 -26.94
CA LEU A 36 4.67 -0.81 -26.02
C LEU A 36 5.32 -1.19 -24.70
N LEU A 37 5.97 -0.23 -24.05
CA LEU A 37 6.53 -0.37 -22.72
C LEU A 37 5.79 0.59 -21.77
N LEU A 38 5.20 0.04 -20.72
CA LEU A 38 4.71 0.80 -19.58
C LEU A 38 5.81 0.86 -18.52
N VAL A 39 6.21 2.06 -18.14
CA VAL A 39 7.15 2.31 -17.04
C VAL A 39 6.36 2.88 -15.87
N LEU A 40 6.31 2.13 -14.78
CA LEU A 40 5.61 2.47 -13.56
C LEU A 40 6.64 3.05 -12.57
N GLY A 41 6.60 4.37 -12.40
CA GLY A 41 7.24 5.06 -11.29
C GLY A 41 6.39 4.95 -10.03
N SER A 42 7.04 5.14 -8.88
CA SER A 42 6.34 5.19 -7.61
C SER A 42 6.89 6.33 -6.75
N SER A 43 6.02 6.90 -5.93
CA SER A 43 6.39 7.90 -4.93
C SER A 43 5.57 7.72 -3.66
N TYR A 44 6.11 8.19 -2.55
CA TYR A 44 5.43 8.26 -1.26
C TYR A 44 5.74 9.62 -0.63
N GLN A 45 4.71 10.34 -0.18
CA GLN A 45 4.83 11.69 0.40
C GLN A 45 5.73 12.66 -0.41
N GLY A 46 5.60 12.62 -1.75
CA GLY A 46 6.38 13.48 -2.65
C GLY A 46 7.81 12.99 -2.95
N GLN A 47 8.31 11.96 -2.28
CA GLN A 47 9.60 11.34 -2.58
C GLN A 47 9.44 10.22 -3.61
N TYR A 48 10.17 10.31 -4.72
CA TYR A 48 10.18 9.26 -5.74
C TYR A 48 11.13 8.13 -5.36
N PHE A 49 10.71 6.89 -5.61
CA PHE A 49 11.60 5.73 -5.50
C PHE A 49 12.35 5.52 -6.82
N ASP A 50 13.65 5.21 -6.72
CA ASP A 50 14.49 4.92 -7.88
C ASP A 50 14.04 3.67 -8.65
N LYS A 51 13.50 2.68 -7.92
CA LYS A 51 13.03 1.44 -8.51
C LYS A 51 11.80 1.68 -9.38
N ARG A 52 11.94 1.39 -10.67
CA ARG A 52 10.85 1.42 -11.64
C ARG A 52 10.42 0.00 -12.02
N TYR A 53 9.12 -0.15 -12.25
CA TYR A 53 8.55 -1.40 -12.72
C TYR A 53 8.14 -1.29 -14.17
N HIS A 54 8.25 -2.39 -14.90
CA HIS A 54 8.09 -2.40 -16.34
C HIS A 54 7.04 -3.44 -16.73
N ILE A 55 6.14 -3.09 -17.64
CA ILE A 55 5.21 -4.02 -18.29
C ILE A 55 5.38 -3.85 -19.79
N TRP A 56 5.76 -4.92 -20.48
CA TRP A 56 5.85 -4.91 -21.93
C TRP A 56 4.58 -5.50 -22.53
N LEU A 57 4.00 -4.75 -23.45
CA LEU A 57 2.81 -5.10 -24.18
C LEU A 57 3.15 -5.39 -25.64
N GLU A 58 2.50 -6.39 -26.20
CA GLU A 58 2.53 -6.65 -27.64
C GLU A 58 1.12 -6.78 -28.19
N THR A 59 0.98 -6.46 -29.47
CA THR A 59 -0.25 -6.77 -30.19
C THR A 59 -0.14 -8.20 -30.69
N ASP A 60 -1.12 -9.03 -30.36
CA ASP A 60 -1.21 -10.39 -30.90
C ASP A 60 -1.24 -10.34 -32.43
N LYS A 61 -0.40 -11.15 -33.08
CA LYS A 61 -0.25 -11.21 -34.53
C LYS A 61 -1.45 -11.87 -35.23
N GLY A 62 -2.41 -12.41 -34.47
CA GLY A 62 -3.65 -13.01 -35.00
C GLY A 62 -4.74 -12.01 -35.37
N ALA A 63 -5.87 -12.52 -35.88
CA ALA A 63 -7.00 -11.75 -36.42
C ALA A 63 -7.66 -10.74 -35.45
N THR A 64 -7.37 -10.83 -34.15
CA THR A 64 -8.05 -10.04 -33.13
C THR A 64 -7.34 -8.73 -32.74
N ASN A 65 -6.08 -8.53 -33.16
CA ASN A 65 -5.29 -7.32 -32.86
C ASN A 65 -5.33 -6.91 -31.36
N LYS A 66 -5.43 -7.89 -30.45
CA LYS A 66 -5.56 -7.67 -29.00
C LYS A 66 -4.20 -7.39 -28.38
N LEU A 67 -4.15 -6.42 -27.47
CA LEU A 67 -2.98 -6.18 -26.63
C LEU A 67 -2.84 -7.28 -25.57
N ARG A 68 -1.61 -7.77 -25.38
CA ARG A 68 -1.24 -8.78 -24.37
C ARG A 68 0.01 -8.39 -23.61
N VAL A 69 0.14 -8.87 -22.37
CA VAL A 69 1.37 -8.73 -21.59
C VAL A 69 2.28 -9.91 -21.89
N PHE A 70 3.45 -9.66 -22.49
CA PHE A 70 4.42 -10.73 -22.77
C PHE A 70 5.56 -10.78 -21.73
N LYS A 71 5.78 -9.70 -20.98
CA LYS A 71 6.81 -9.62 -19.93
C LYS A 71 6.46 -8.53 -18.91
N HIS A 72 6.84 -8.72 -17.64
CA HIS A 72 6.83 -7.64 -16.64
C HIS A 72 7.89 -7.83 -15.55
N THR A 73 8.23 -6.76 -14.83
CA THR A 73 9.03 -6.79 -13.59
C THR A 73 8.23 -6.47 -12.33
N VAL A 74 6.91 -6.30 -12.48
CA VAL A 74 5.97 -6.02 -11.38
C VAL A 74 6.02 -7.13 -10.32
N PRO A 75 5.91 -6.83 -9.01
CA PRO A 75 5.96 -7.84 -7.96
C PRO A 75 4.91 -8.94 -8.14
N TYR A 76 5.26 -10.16 -7.72
CA TYR A 76 4.48 -11.38 -7.98
C TYR A 76 3.06 -11.37 -7.38
N PHE A 77 2.84 -10.61 -6.30
CA PHE A 77 1.53 -10.49 -5.64
C PHE A 77 0.54 -9.63 -6.42
N ILE A 78 0.97 -8.90 -7.47
CA ILE A 78 0.07 -8.15 -8.34
C ILE A 78 -0.42 -9.09 -9.46
N PRO A 79 -1.73 -9.32 -9.60
CA PRO A 79 -2.26 -10.38 -10.47
C PRO A 79 -2.32 -9.94 -11.95
N ILE A 80 -1.15 -9.69 -12.57
CA ILE A 80 -1.06 -9.12 -13.92
C ILE A 80 -1.84 -9.92 -14.97
N LYS A 81 -1.76 -11.26 -14.95
CA LYS A 81 -2.51 -12.13 -15.89
C LYS A 81 -4.03 -11.94 -15.77
N GLN A 82 -4.54 -11.90 -14.55
CA GLN A 82 -5.97 -11.68 -14.31
C GLN A 82 -6.40 -10.27 -14.75
N LEU A 83 -5.59 -9.25 -14.44
CA LEU A 83 -5.86 -7.87 -14.86
C LEU A 83 -5.82 -7.73 -16.39
N GLU A 84 -4.91 -8.43 -17.06
CA GLU A 84 -4.84 -8.50 -18.51
C GLU A 84 -6.14 -9.06 -19.11
N GLU A 85 -6.59 -10.23 -18.64
CA GLU A 85 -7.80 -10.89 -19.11
C GLU A 85 -9.06 -10.02 -18.88
N GLN A 86 -9.14 -9.37 -17.71
CA GLN A 86 -10.30 -8.58 -17.32
C GLN A 86 -10.39 -7.23 -18.04
N HIS A 87 -9.24 -6.58 -18.28
CA HIS A 87 -9.21 -5.17 -18.65
C HIS A 87 -8.46 -4.88 -19.95
N LEU A 88 -7.35 -5.55 -20.25
CA LEU A 88 -6.48 -5.15 -21.36
C LEU A 88 -7.16 -5.35 -22.73
N ALA A 89 -7.94 -6.42 -22.87
CA ALA A 89 -8.73 -6.67 -24.07
C ALA A 89 -9.86 -5.65 -24.30
N LYS A 90 -10.33 -4.99 -23.24
CA LYS A 90 -11.44 -4.01 -23.31
C LYS A 90 -10.92 -2.59 -23.47
N ASN A 91 -9.98 -2.20 -22.60
CA ASN A 91 -9.43 -0.86 -22.54
C ASN A 91 -8.12 -0.84 -21.74
N ILE A 92 -7.01 -0.49 -22.40
CA ILE A 92 -5.70 -0.30 -21.77
C ILE A 92 -5.76 0.64 -20.55
N ARG A 93 -6.66 1.63 -20.54
CA ARG A 93 -6.80 2.56 -19.40
C ARG A 93 -7.29 1.86 -18.14
N TYR A 94 -8.20 0.89 -18.26
CA TYR A 94 -8.67 0.13 -17.10
C TYR A 94 -7.58 -0.79 -16.56
N PHE A 95 -6.82 -1.43 -17.45
CA PHE A 95 -5.67 -2.23 -17.06
C PHE A 95 -4.65 -1.39 -16.29
N VAL A 96 -4.25 -0.26 -16.88
CA VAL A 96 -3.29 0.67 -16.27
C VAL A 96 -3.81 1.17 -14.91
N ARG A 97 -5.07 1.60 -14.82
CA ARG A 97 -5.69 2.04 -13.56
C ARG A 97 -5.67 0.94 -12.50
N ALA A 98 -6.03 -0.29 -12.85
CA ALA A 98 -6.05 -1.40 -11.91
C ALA A 98 -4.64 -1.70 -11.37
N VAL A 99 -3.64 -1.79 -12.26
CA VAL A 99 -2.24 -1.95 -11.86
C VAL A 99 -1.77 -0.82 -10.95
N SER A 100 -2.14 0.44 -11.25
CA SER A 100 -1.80 1.59 -10.40
C SER A 100 -2.37 1.49 -9.00
N LEU A 101 -3.59 0.97 -8.82
CA LEU A 101 -4.19 0.82 -7.49
C LEU A 101 -3.35 -0.12 -6.61
N TYR A 102 -2.97 -1.28 -7.14
CA TYR A 102 -2.07 -2.21 -6.44
C TYR A 102 -0.71 -1.58 -6.13
N MET A 103 -0.10 -0.93 -7.13
CA MET A 103 1.22 -0.32 -6.97
C MET A 103 1.21 0.81 -5.92
N ASN A 104 0.22 1.70 -5.98
CA ASN A 104 0.11 2.81 -5.04
C ASN A 104 -0.15 2.32 -3.62
N ALA A 105 -1.02 1.31 -3.46
CA ALA A 105 -1.29 0.70 -2.17
C ALA A 105 -0.05 0.03 -1.58
N PHE A 106 0.69 -0.75 -2.38
CA PHE A 106 1.94 -1.37 -1.97
C PHE A 106 2.99 -0.34 -1.54
N VAL A 107 3.21 0.68 -2.35
CA VAL A 107 4.20 1.73 -2.09
C VAL A 107 3.86 2.51 -0.83
N ALA A 108 2.58 2.86 -0.63
CA ALA A 108 2.13 3.56 0.55
C ALA A 108 2.25 2.71 1.82
N ARG A 109 1.93 1.41 1.78
CA ARG A 109 2.09 0.50 2.92
C ARG A 109 3.57 0.33 3.28
N ARG A 110 4.43 0.11 2.28
CA ARG A 110 5.89 0.06 2.48
C ARG A 110 6.43 1.35 3.09
N GLY A 111 6.01 2.51 2.57
CA GLY A 111 6.44 3.82 3.08
C GLY A 111 6.07 4.02 4.54
N GLN A 112 4.81 3.75 4.89
CA GLN A 112 4.30 3.79 6.26
C GLN A 112 5.07 2.86 7.20
N VAL A 113 5.38 1.63 6.79
CA VAL A 113 6.16 0.68 7.60
C VAL A 113 7.59 1.16 7.81
N VAL A 114 8.24 1.67 6.78
CA VAL A 114 9.61 2.19 6.89
C VAL A 114 9.64 3.39 7.84
N GLU A 115 8.62 4.23 7.82
CA GLU A 115 8.48 5.37 8.74
C GLU A 115 8.16 4.94 10.18
N LEU A 116 7.33 3.90 10.36
CA LEU A 116 7.08 3.28 11.66
C LEU A 116 8.36 2.68 12.24
N ASN A 117 9.13 1.94 11.45
CA ASN A 117 10.37 1.29 11.89
C ASN A 117 11.51 2.28 12.23
N ARG A 118 11.30 3.60 12.02
CA ARG A 118 12.22 4.65 12.48
C ARG A 118 11.86 5.19 13.86
N GLN A 119 10.69 4.86 14.39
CA GLN A 119 10.28 5.28 15.73
C GLN A 119 11.11 4.54 16.78
N ALA A 120 11.60 5.26 17.80
CA ALA A 120 12.54 4.71 18.78
C ALA A 120 11.92 3.61 19.67
N ASP A 121 10.61 3.70 19.94
CA ASP A 121 9.90 2.78 20.84
C ASP A 121 9.39 1.51 20.14
N ILE A 122 9.63 1.37 18.84
CA ILE A 122 9.32 0.17 18.08
C ILE A 122 10.42 -0.85 18.30
N GLU A 123 10.08 -1.97 18.92
CA GLU A 123 11.02 -3.05 19.25
C GLU A 123 11.26 -3.98 18.06
N SER A 124 10.19 -4.31 17.32
CA SER A 124 10.28 -5.17 16.14
C SER A 124 9.19 -4.83 15.12
N VAL A 125 9.51 -5.07 13.85
CA VAL A 125 8.56 -5.00 12.73
C VAL A 125 8.80 -6.18 11.79
N GLU A 126 7.78 -7.01 11.62
CA GLU A 126 7.74 -8.13 10.70
C GLU A 126 6.75 -7.87 9.58
N THR A 127 7.15 -8.16 8.34
CA THR A 127 6.30 -7.90 7.17
C THR A 127 6.34 -9.01 6.15
N SER A 128 5.20 -9.17 5.50
CA SER A 128 5.07 -9.86 4.21
C SER A 128 5.74 -9.07 3.07
N ALA A 129 6.10 -9.74 1.97
CA ALA A 129 6.69 -9.09 0.81
C ALA A 129 5.77 -8.04 0.14
N ALA A 130 4.45 -8.18 0.29
CA ALA A 130 3.47 -7.24 -0.25
C ALA A 130 3.05 -6.15 0.76
N PHE A 131 3.59 -6.19 1.99
CA PHE A 131 3.13 -5.37 3.12
C PHE A 131 1.61 -5.47 3.33
N ASP A 132 1.01 -6.63 3.02
CA ASP A 132 -0.40 -6.95 3.28
C ASP A 132 -0.61 -7.61 4.64
N TYR A 133 0.47 -8.12 5.22
CA TYR A 133 0.59 -8.40 6.64
C TYR A 133 1.75 -7.59 7.24
N VAL A 134 1.48 -6.88 8.33
CA VAL A 134 2.45 -6.13 9.14
C VAL A 134 2.20 -6.46 10.60
N CYS A 135 3.22 -6.94 11.29
CA CYS A 135 3.23 -7.17 12.73
C CYS A 135 4.30 -6.28 13.35
N PHE A 136 3.98 -5.53 14.39
CA PHE A 136 4.99 -4.77 15.12
C PHE A 136 4.72 -4.80 16.61
N SER A 137 5.77 -4.57 17.40
CA SER A 137 5.69 -4.52 18.85
C SER A 137 6.34 -3.27 19.43
N PHE A 138 5.80 -2.81 20.54
CA PHE A 138 6.30 -1.66 21.29
C PHE A 138 5.98 -1.80 22.78
N ALA A 139 6.75 -1.12 23.61
CA ALA A 139 6.49 -1.02 25.04
C ALA A 139 5.45 0.07 25.33
N SER A 140 4.38 -0.28 26.04
CA SER A 140 3.46 0.67 26.67
C SER A 140 3.74 0.72 28.16
N GLY A 141 4.11 1.89 28.69
CA GLY A 141 4.44 2.05 30.12
C GLY A 141 3.36 1.49 31.08
N GLN A 142 2.08 1.72 30.76
CA GLN A 142 0.95 1.26 31.58
C GLN A 142 0.52 -0.19 31.30
N HIS A 143 0.84 -0.74 30.12
CA HIS A 143 0.27 -2.02 29.68
C HIS A 143 1.29 -3.08 29.31
N GLY A 144 2.59 -2.79 29.48
CA GLY A 144 3.70 -3.66 29.11
C GLY A 144 3.87 -3.74 27.59
N GLN A 145 4.52 -4.81 27.13
CA GLN A 145 4.76 -5.04 25.71
C GLN A 145 3.45 -5.37 24.98
N VAL A 146 3.20 -4.67 23.87
CA VAL A 146 2.02 -4.81 23.02
C VAL A 146 2.46 -5.16 21.61
N GLN A 147 1.82 -6.16 21.03
CA GLN A 147 1.96 -6.53 19.63
C GLN A 147 0.70 -6.13 18.86
N VAL A 148 0.88 -5.55 17.68
CA VAL A 148 -0.19 -5.16 16.78
C VAL A 148 -0.01 -5.89 15.44
N ASN A 149 -1.02 -6.65 15.06
CA ASN A 149 -1.10 -7.35 13.79
C ASN A 149 -2.07 -6.60 12.88
N LEU A 150 -1.62 -6.31 11.66
CA LEU A 150 -2.38 -5.60 10.64
C LEU A 150 -2.50 -6.47 9.40
N LYS A 151 -3.71 -6.62 8.87
CA LYS A 151 -3.94 -7.16 7.52
C LYS A 151 -4.54 -6.11 6.62
N PHE A 152 -4.09 -6.09 5.36
CA PHE A 152 -4.51 -5.14 4.36
C PHE A 152 -5.05 -5.86 3.13
N ASP A 153 -6.05 -5.27 2.50
CA ASP A 153 -6.36 -5.56 1.10
C ASP A 153 -5.23 -5.00 0.21
N LEU A 154 -4.82 -5.75 -0.82
CA LEU A 154 -3.70 -5.39 -1.67
C LEU A 154 -3.87 -4.08 -2.45
N MET A 155 -5.11 -3.59 -2.61
CA MET A 155 -5.44 -2.32 -3.24
C MET A 155 -5.71 -1.19 -2.25
N ARG A 156 -5.60 -1.44 -0.93
CA ARG A 156 -5.87 -0.44 0.12
C ARG A 156 -4.60 -0.05 0.86
N THR A 157 -4.60 1.18 1.37
CA THR A 157 -3.51 1.73 2.19
C THR A 157 -3.75 1.60 3.68
N ARG A 158 -5.01 1.33 4.07
CA ARG A 158 -5.46 1.14 5.46
C ARG A 158 -5.74 -0.33 5.73
N PRO A 159 -5.51 -0.80 6.96
CA PRO A 159 -5.76 -2.19 7.32
C PRO A 159 -7.26 -2.51 7.28
N SER A 160 -7.59 -3.69 6.77
CA SER A 160 -8.93 -4.28 6.85
C SER A 160 -9.17 -4.98 8.19
N GLU A 161 -8.12 -5.56 8.76
CA GLU A 161 -8.14 -6.20 10.07
C GLU A 161 -7.00 -5.65 10.93
N VAL A 162 -7.31 -5.42 12.20
CA VAL A 162 -6.35 -5.00 13.21
C VAL A 162 -6.61 -5.83 14.45
N GLU A 163 -5.55 -6.39 15.02
CA GLU A 163 -5.58 -7.11 16.28
C GLU A 163 -4.43 -6.61 17.15
N ALA A 164 -4.77 -6.14 18.36
CA ALA A 164 -3.77 -5.81 19.37
C ALA A 164 -3.76 -6.87 20.50
N THR A 165 -2.57 -7.27 20.90
CA THR A 165 -2.35 -8.32 21.90
C THR A 165 -1.32 -7.87 22.92
N PHE A 166 -1.64 -8.02 24.20
CA PHE A 166 -0.69 -7.78 25.28
C PHE A 166 0.18 -9.02 25.47
N MET A 167 1.49 -8.86 25.36
CA MET A 167 2.46 -9.94 25.53
C MET A 167 2.78 -10.20 27.01
N THR A 168 2.50 -9.21 27.88
CA THR A 168 2.75 -9.32 29.32
C THR A 168 1.47 -9.76 30.08
N PRO A 169 1.58 -10.70 31.05
CA PRO A 169 0.45 -11.07 31.88
C PRO A 169 0.05 -9.93 32.84
N LEU A 170 -1.16 -10.01 33.39
CA LEU A 170 -1.63 -9.10 34.44
C LEU A 170 -0.79 -9.27 35.70
N LYS A 171 -0.39 -8.15 36.32
CA LYS A 171 0.56 -8.14 37.44
C LYS A 171 -0.08 -8.58 38.76
N THR A 172 -1.38 -8.30 38.96
CA THR A 172 -2.05 -8.50 40.24
C THR A 172 -2.73 -9.88 40.38
N ARG A 173 -2.60 -10.47 41.57
CA ARG A 173 -3.35 -11.67 41.97
C ARG A 173 -4.71 -11.35 42.61
N ASN A 174 -4.94 -10.11 43.04
CA ASN A 174 -6.20 -9.72 43.65
C ASN A 174 -7.30 -9.68 42.57
N LYS A 175 -8.40 -10.42 42.80
CA LYS A 175 -9.47 -10.61 41.81
C LYS A 175 -10.12 -9.29 41.38
N SER A 176 -10.43 -8.38 42.31
CA SER A 176 -11.10 -7.10 41.97
C SER A 176 -10.20 -6.17 41.16
N VAL A 177 -8.93 -6.08 41.54
CA VAL A 177 -7.92 -5.28 40.83
C VAL A 177 -7.65 -5.88 39.45
N ARG A 178 -7.58 -7.22 39.36
CA ARG A 178 -7.37 -7.93 38.09
C ARG A 178 -8.51 -7.72 37.10
N GLU A 179 -9.76 -7.71 37.58
CA GLU A 179 -10.94 -7.44 36.75
C GLU A 179 -10.94 -5.99 36.23
N SER A 180 -10.51 -5.03 37.06
CA SER A 180 -10.34 -3.63 36.66
C SER A 180 -9.26 -3.46 35.60
N GLU A 181 -8.05 -3.98 35.85
CA GLU A 181 -6.94 -3.95 34.87
C GLU A 181 -7.33 -4.64 33.54
N ALA A 182 -8.07 -5.75 33.61
CA ALA A 182 -8.56 -6.45 32.43
C ALA A 182 -9.63 -5.66 31.66
N ARG A 183 -10.43 -4.82 32.33
CA ARG A 183 -11.37 -3.92 31.66
C ARG A 183 -10.62 -2.79 30.96
N GLU A 184 -9.69 -2.14 31.65
CA GLU A 184 -8.88 -1.06 31.10
C GLU A 184 -8.08 -1.52 29.87
N ARG A 185 -7.41 -2.69 29.96
CA ARG A 185 -6.71 -3.29 28.81
C ARG A 185 -7.64 -3.57 27.63
N ARG A 186 -8.90 -3.98 27.88
CA ARG A 186 -9.88 -4.22 26.80
C ARG A 186 -10.30 -2.92 26.13
N GLU A 187 -10.59 -1.87 26.90
CA GLU A 187 -10.94 -0.55 26.37
C GLU A 187 -9.78 0.06 25.58
N TRP A 188 -8.56 -0.03 26.11
CA TRP A 188 -7.36 0.42 25.42
C TRP A 188 -7.12 -0.36 24.11
N LYS A 189 -7.24 -1.69 24.15
CA LYS A 189 -7.16 -2.55 22.96
C LYS A 189 -8.15 -2.10 21.88
N GLN A 190 -9.42 -1.91 22.24
CA GLN A 190 -10.44 -1.45 21.28
C GLN A 190 -10.09 -0.09 20.67
N ARG A 191 -9.52 0.82 21.47
CA ARG A 191 -9.09 2.13 21.01
C ARG A 191 -7.92 2.05 20.03
N VAL A 192 -6.92 1.22 20.31
CA VAL A 192 -5.79 0.95 19.40
C VAL A 192 -6.28 0.41 18.07
N GLU A 193 -7.13 -0.61 18.12
CA GLU A 193 -7.71 -1.18 16.91
C GLU A 193 -8.52 -0.15 16.11
N ALA A 194 -9.30 0.71 16.78
CA ALA A 194 -10.07 1.75 16.13
C ALA A 194 -9.19 2.82 15.47
N LEU A 195 -8.13 3.27 16.15
CA LEU A 195 -7.19 4.27 15.61
C LEU A 195 -6.45 3.74 14.38
N MET A 196 -5.91 2.52 14.47
CA MET A 196 -5.19 1.87 13.38
C MET A 196 -6.08 1.58 12.16
N ARG A 197 -7.38 1.33 12.36
CA ARG A 197 -8.34 1.18 11.25
C ARG A 197 -8.71 2.51 10.58
N SER A 198 -8.72 3.62 11.34
CA SER A 198 -9.25 4.91 10.87
C SER A 198 -8.19 5.83 10.26
N HIS A 199 -6.93 5.73 10.70
CA HIS A 199 -5.85 6.62 10.29
C HIS A 199 -4.72 5.87 9.55
N PRO A 200 -3.88 6.56 8.76
CA PRO A 200 -2.60 6.03 8.31
C PRO A 200 -1.76 5.52 9.50
N LEU A 201 -0.98 4.47 9.28
CA LEU A 201 -0.25 3.73 10.33
C LEU A 201 0.60 4.64 11.23
N VAL A 202 1.35 5.56 10.63
CA VAL A 202 2.25 6.46 11.37
C VAL A 202 1.45 7.45 12.20
N GLU A 203 0.39 8.03 11.61
CA GLU A 203 -0.48 8.97 12.32
C GLU A 203 -1.23 8.28 13.47
N ALA A 204 -1.75 7.07 13.23
CA ALA A 204 -2.38 6.25 14.26
C ALA A 204 -1.41 5.97 15.41
N TYR A 205 -0.16 5.64 15.09
CA TYR A 205 0.89 5.41 16.08
C TYR A 205 1.23 6.68 16.87
N THR A 206 1.43 7.83 16.21
CA THR A 206 1.68 9.10 16.89
C THR A 206 0.54 9.48 17.83
N GLN A 207 -0.71 9.28 17.41
CA GLN A 207 -1.88 9.52 18.25
C GLN A 207 -1.94 8.56 19.44
N LEU A 208 -1.53 7.31 19.28
CA LEU A 208 -1.44 6.35 20.39
C LEU A 208 -0.44 6.80 21.45
N PHE A 209 0.74 7.25 21.03
CA PHE A 209 1.78 7.69 21.96
C PHE A 209 1.43 9.00 22.67
N ALA A 210 0.76 9.93 22.00
CA ALA A 210 0.25 11.15 22.62
C ALA A 210 -0.78 10.89 23.74
N LEU A 211 -1.38 9.69 23.78
CA LEU A 211 -2.34 9.27 24.80
C LEU A 211 -1.71 8.48 25.94
N VAL A 212 -0.45 8.04 25.79
CA VAL A 212 0.30 7.44 26.89
C VAL A 212 0.89 8.60 27.68
N PRO A 213 0.43 8.89 28.91
CA PRO A 213 1.04 9.94 29.70
C PRO A 213 2.53 9.64 29.87
N ASP A 214 3.36 10.67 29.65
CA ASP A 214 4.81 10.63 29.74
C ASP A 214 5.25 9.85 30.98
N THR A 215 5.78 8.64 30.78
CA THR A 215 6.55 7.93 31.82
C THR A 215 8.05 8.23 31.68
N SER A 216 8.42 9.30 30.97
CA SER A 216 9.77 9.87 30.97
C SER A 216 10.04 10.67 32.26
N VAL A 217 9.65 10.12 33.40
CA VAL A 217 10.29 10.33 34.70
C VAL A 217 10.23 8.98 35.40
N LEU A 218 11.21 8.12 35.17
CA LEU A 218 11.79 7.19 36.15
C LEU A 218 12.87 6.34 35.45
N TYR A 219 14.11 6.69 35.77
CA TYR A 219 15.43 6.09 35.48
C TYR A 219 16.13 6.48 34.18
#